data_AF-A0A7S4B8N0-F1
#
_entry.id   AF-A0A7S4B8N0-F1
#
_cell.length_a   1.000
_cell.length_b   1.000
_cell.length_c   1.000
_cell.angle_alpha   90.00
_cell.angle_beta   90.00
_cell.angle_gamma   90.00
#
_symmetry.space_group_name_H-M   'P 1'
#
loop_
_entity.id
_entity.type
_entity.pdbx_description
1 polymer ?
#
loop_
_entity_poly.entity_id
_entity_poly.type
_entity_poly.pdbx_seq_one_letter_code
_entity_poly.pdbx_strand_id
1 'polypeptide(L)'
;MPVQDTVEAELPDWSRELGLQVNQYNTLAAQLQSNVARVHDGDDSGLVLNPILRLCNHSCAPNAQLAWTAAPSAECPCGVGQFRLLALQDIGADEEIRYTYIGTPGIDAPLSADRRRALLQRRWGFWCGCSMCASE
;
A
#
# COMPACT_ATOMS: atom_id res chain seq x y z
N MET A 1 -13.18 -8.85 24.82
CA MET A 1 -13.35 -7.39 24.90
C MET A 1 -14.68 -7.05 24.27
N PRO A 2 -15.59 -6.31 24.92
CA PRO A 2 -16.83 -5.92 24.30
C PRO A 2 -16.51 -5.01 23.11
N VAL A 3 -17.10 -5.31 21.95
CA VAL A 3 -17.08 -4.43 20.78
C VAL A 3 -17.84 -3.19 21.23
N GLN A 4 -17.13 -2.08 21.40
CA GLN A 4 -17.75 -0.79 21.71
C GLN A 4 -18.76 -0.46 20.62
N ASP A 5 -19.91 0.08 21.02
CA ASP A 5 -20.99 0.52 20.14
C ASP A 5 -20.42 1.21 18.91
N THR A 6 -20.72 0.65 17.74
CA THR A 6 -20.34 1.22 16.47
C THR A 6 -21.03 2.57 16.36
N VAL A 7 -20.28 3.66 16.54
CA VAL A 7 -20.70 4.96 16.06
C VAL A 7 -20.99 4.75 14.58
N GLU A 8 -22.27 4.81 14.18
CA GLU A 8 -22.65 4.83 12.77
C GLU A 8 -21.93 6.03 12.17
N ALA A 9 -20.86 5.77 11.42
CA ALA A 9 -20.10 6.83 10.79
C ALA A 9 -21.01 7.52 9.79
N GLU A 10 -21.47 8.73 10.12
CA GLU A 10 -22.27 9.52 9.20
C GLU A 10 -21.47 9.77 7.92
N LEU A 11 -22.14 9.56 6.78
CA LEU A 11 -21.56 9.76 5.47
C LEU A 11 -21.23 11.25 5.26
N PRO A 12 -20.02 11.58 4.74
CA PRO A 12 -19.69 12.95 4.37
C PRO A 12 -20.69 13.54 3.37
N ASP A 13 -20.94 14.86 3.43
CA ASP A 13 -21.91 15.57 2.59
C ASP A 13 -21.74 15.27 1.09
N TRP A 14 -20.52 15.32 0.58
CA TRP A 14 -20.22 15.01 -0.82
C TRP A 14 -20.68 13.60 -1.25
N SER A 15 -20.62 12.62 -0.34
CA SER A 15 -21.03 11.24 -0.64
C SER A 15 -22.56 11.11 -0.68
N ARG A 16 -23.25 11.91 0.15
CA ARG A 16 -24.72 12.03 0.13
C ARG A 16 -25.20 12.72 -1.14
N GLU A 17 -24.52 13.79 -1.55
CA GLU A 17 -24.80 14.51 -2.80
C GLU A 17 -24.64 13.63 -4.04
N LEU A 18 -23.66 12.72 -4.03
CA LEU A 18 -23.47 11.71 -5.08
C LEU A 18 -24.44 10.52 -4.97
N GLY A 19 -25.33 10.50 -3.98
CA GLY A 19 -26.30 9.41 -3.76
C GLY A 19 -25.66 8.08 -3.35
N LEU A 20 -24.45 8.10 -2.76
CA LEU A 20 -23.77 6.89 -2.33
C LEU A 20 -24.45 6.28 -1.11
N GLN A 21 -24.65 4.97 -1.17
CA GLN A 21 -25.07 4.15 -0.04
C GLN A 21 -23.87 3.88 0.88
N VAL A 22 -24.14 3.61 2.17
CA VAL A 22 -23.10 3.34 3.19
C VAL A 22 -22.18 2.20 2.76
N ASN A 23 -22.71 1.13 2.17
CA ASN A 23 -21.92 0.00 1.68
C ASN A 23 -20.98 0.36 0.51
N GLN A 24 -21.40 1.29 -0.37
CA GLN A 24 -20.60 1.78 -1.48
C GLN A 24 -19.45 2.65 -0.97
N TYR A 25 -19.74 3.55 -0.02
CA TYR A 25 -18.72 4.35 0.64
C TYR A 25 -17.69 3.45 1.36
N ASN A 26 -18.15 2.48 2.14
CA ASN A 26 -17.26 1.55 2.86
C ASN A 26 -16.41 0.72 1.90
N THR A 27 -16.96 0.31 0.76
CA THR A 27 -16.21 -0.41 -0.27
C THR A 27 -15.14 0.48 -0.90
N LEU A 28 -15.48 1.72 -1.25
CA LEU A 28 -14.50 2.69 -1.77
C LEU A 28 -13.40 2.97 -0.75
N ALA A 29 -13.76 3.19 0.51
CA ALA A 29 -12.82 3.40 1.60
C ALA A 29 -11.88 2.19 1.77
N ALA A 30 -12.42 0.97 1.75
CA ALA A 30 -11.62 -0.26 1.81
C ALA A 30 -10.68 -0.38 0.61
N GLN A 31 -11.18 -0.14 -0.61
CA GLN A 31 -10.36 -0.15 -1.83
C GLN A 31 -9.23 0.86 -1.75
N LEU A 32 -9.50 2.10 -1.33
CA LEU A 32 -8.46 3.11 -1.19
C LEU A 32 -7.47 2.72 -0.11
N GLN A 33 -7.92 2.31 1.08
CA GLN A 33 -7.04 1.94 2.18
C GLN A 33 -6.08 0.79 1.84
N SER A 34 -6.53 -0.18 1.03
CA SER A 34 -5.73 -1.34 0.63
C SER A 34 -4.82 -1.09 -0.57
N ASN A 35 -5.13 -0.12 -1.44
CA ASN A 35 -4.47 0.01 -2.76
C ASN A 35 -3.72 1.32 -3.01
N VAL A 36 -3.86 2.34 -2.15
CA VAL A 36 -3.11 3.60 -2.34
C VAL A 36 -1.66 3.48 -1.86
N ALA A 37 -0.74 3.97 -2.67
CA ALA A 37 0.63 4.22 -2.26
C ALA A 37 0.73 5.61 -1.62
N ARG A 38 1.57 5.75 -0.59
CA ARG A 38 1.87 7.03 0.06
C ARG A 38 3.13 7.61 -0.57
N VAL A 39 3.06 8.86 -1.00
CA VAL A 39 4.22 9.66 -1.45
C VAL A 39 4.62 10.57 -0.30
N HIS A 40 5.92 10.68 -0.09
CA HIS A 40 6.51 11.73 0.73
C HIS A 40 7.66 12.35 -0.08
N ASP A 41 7.59 13.64 -0.35
CA ASP A 41 8.57 14.39 -1.14
C ASP A 41 8.87 15.72 -0.44
N GLY A 42 9.96 15.76 0.32
CA GLY A 42 10.22 16.87 1.26
C GLY A 42 9.09 16.99 2.29
N ASP A 43 8.49 18.18 2.38
CA ASP A 43 7.38 18.47 3.28
C ASP A 43 6.01 18.03 2.70
N ASP A 44 5.95 17.67 1.42
CA ASP A 44 4.71 17.26 0.77
C ASP A 44 4.42 15.77 1.02
N SER A 45 3.14 15.47 1.24
CA SER A 45 2.65 14.09 1.33
C SER A 45 1.37 13.90 0.54
N GLY A 46 1.23 12.75 -0.10
CA GLY A 46 0.12 12.47 -1.00
C GLY A 46 -0.27 11.00 -1.02
N LEU A 47 -1.45 10.74 -1.56
CA LEU A 47 -1.94 9.40 -1.86
C LEU A 47 -2.07 9.24 -3.37
N VAL A 48 -1.52 8.14 -3.89
CA VAL A 48 -1.61 7.81 -5.31
C VAL A 48 -2.28 6.46 -5.46
N LEU A 49 -3.37 6.43 -6.22
CA LEU A 49 -3.97 5.19 -6.70
C LEU A 49 -3.38 4.86 -8.07
N ASN A 50 -2.53 3.84 -8.14
CA ASN A 50 -1.98 3.35 -9.41
C ASN A 50 -2.58 1.97 -9.73
N PRO A 51 -3.37 1.84 -10.81
CA PRO A 51 -4.07 0.60 -11.15
C PRO A 51 -3.17 -0.61 -11.43
N ILE A 52 -1.93 -0.38 -11.85
CA ILE A 52 -0.96 -1.44 -12.19
C ILE A 52 -0.19 -1.84 -10.93
N LEU A 53 0.36 -0.87 -10.20
CA LEU A 53 1.19 -1.15 -9.03
C LEU A 53 0.43 -1.87 -7.92
N ARG A 54 -0.88 -1.59 -7.76
CA ARG A 54 -1.72 -2.26 -6.76
C ARG A 54 -1.86 -3.78 -6.97
N LEU A 55 -1.47 -4.30 -8.13
CA LEU A 55 -1.51 -5.73 -8.44
C LEU A 55 -0.27 -6.48 -7.92
N CYS A 56 0.81 -5.77 -7.57
CA CYS A 56 2.04 -6.38 -7.09
C CYS A 56 1.88 -6.78 -5.63
N ASN A 57 2.11 -8.06 -5.33
CA ASN A 57 1.96 -8.59 -3.98
C ASN A 57 3.14 -8.21 -3.07
N HIS A 58 2.91 -8.41 -1.78
CA HIS A 58 3.90 -8.20 -0.75
C HIS A 58 4.91 -9.36 -0.65
N SER A 59 6.19 -9.02 -0.45
CA SER A 59 7.18 -9.92 0.15
C SER A 59 8.09 -9.16 1.11
N CYS A 60 8.46 -9.77 2.25
CA CYS A 60 9.51 -9.24 3.12
C CYS A 60 10.92 -9.46 2.54
N ALA A 61 11.04 -10.39 1.58
CA ALA A 61 12.20 -10.56 0.70
C ALA A 61 11.78 -10.22 -0.75
N PRO A 62 11.63 -8.93 -1.09
CA PRO A 62 11.13 -8.51 -2.40
C PRO A 62 12.21 -8.64 -3.48
N ASN A 63 11.79 -8.82 -4.74
CA ASN A 63 12.66 -8.73 -5.92
C ASN A 63 12.54 -7.37 -6.64
N ALA A 64 11.64 -6.50 -6.18
CA ALA A 64 11.51 -5.13 -6.67
C ALA A 64 11.26 -4.12 -5.53
N GLN A 65 11.66 -2.88 -5.75
CA GLN A 65 11.38 -1.74 -4.86
C GLN A 65 10.47 -0.72 -5.53
N LEU A 66 9.58 -0.13 -4.73
CA LEU A 66 8.74 0.97 -5.16
C LEU A 66 9.47 2.29 -4.87
N ALA A 67 9.70 3.10 -5.91
CA ALA A 67 10.38 4.38 -5.80
C ALA A 67 9.50 5.50 -6.36
N TRP A 68 9.46 6.64 -5.68
CA TRP A 68 8.89 7.86 -6.24
C TRP A 68 9.96 8.59 -7.05
N THR A 69 9.62 9.00 -8.26
CA THR A 69 10.45 9.90 -9.07
C THR A 69 9.65 11.16 -9.34
N ALA A 70 10.11 12.30 -8.81
CA ALA A 70 9.68 13.60 -9.27
C ALA A 70 9.95 13.68 -10.78
N ALA A 71 8.93 14.00 -11.56
CA ALA A 71 9.02 13.96 -13.02
C ALA A 71 8.63 15.33 -13.57
N PRO A 72 9.38 15.88 -14.54
CA PRO A 72 8.92 17.04 -15.30
C PRO A 72 7.56 16.73 -15.95
N SER A 73 6.76 17.76 -16.20
CA SER A 73 5.40 17.65 -16.76
C SER A 73 5.28 16.87 -18.08
N ALA A 74 6.39 16.67 -18.80
CA ALA A 74 6.42 15.86 -20.01
C ALA A 74 6.34 14.34 -19.75
N GLU A 75 6.76 13.85 -18.56
CA GLU A 75 6.74 12.42 -18.20
C GLU A 75 5.58 12.05 -17.26
N CYS A 76 5.06 13.00 -16.46
CA CYS A 76 3.76 12.84 -15.78
C CYS A 76 2.80 13.93 -16.25
N PRO A 77 1.62 13.60 -16.81
CA PRO A 77 0.57 14.58 -17.13
C PRO A 77 0.15 15.44 -15.93
N CYS A 78 0.35 14.91 -14.72
CA CYS A 78 0.08 15.59 -13.45
C CYS A 78 1.11 16.67 -13.08
N GLY A 79 2.33 16.62 -13.63
CA GLY A 79 3.45 17.48 -13.26
C GLY A 79 4.05 17.26 -11.86
N VAL A 80 3.53 16.29 -11.09
CA VAL A 80 3.98 16.02 -9.71
C VAL A 80 5.08 14.96 -9.68
N GLY A 81 4.92 13.87 -10.41
CA GLY A 81 5.85 12.75 -10.43
C GLY A 81 5.15 11.42 -10.67
N GLN A 82 5.91 10.34 -10.57
CA GLN A 82 5.40 8.98 -10.79
C GLN A 82 6.06 7.97 -9.88
N PHE A 83 5.32 6.91 -9.56
CA PHE A 83 5.91 5.72 -8.96
C PHE A 83 6.54 4.84 -10.04
N ARG A 84 7.74 4.34 -9.75
CA ARG A 84 8.45 3.33 -10.53
C ARG A 84 8.64 2.09 -9.68
N LEU A 85 8.52 0.92 -10.32
CA LEU A 85 8.86 -0.36 -9.72
C LEU A 85 10.21 -0.79 -10.31
N LEU A 86 11.24 -0.79 -9.48
CA LEU A 86 12.62 -1.02 -9.90
C LEU A 86 13.04 -2.41 -9.44
N ALA A 87 13.56 -3.23 -10.35
CA ALA A 87 14.11 -4.53 -9.99
C ALA A 87 15.32 -4.36 -9.06
N LEU A 88 15.38 -5.19 -8.01
CA LEU A 88 16.51 -5.26 -7.07
C LEU A 88 17.52 -6.35 -7.47
N GLN A 89 17.09 -7.25 -8.33
CA GLN A 89 17.81 -8.43 -8.81
C GLN A 89 17.22 -8.83 -10.16
N ASP A 90 17.86 -9.76 -10.86
CA ASP A 90 17.27 -10.36 -12.06
C ASP A 90 15.94 -11.04 -11.70
N ILE A 91 14.92 -10.80 -12.54
CA ILE A 91 13.58 -11.38 -12.39
C ILE A 91 13.38 -12.32 -13.58
N GLY A 92 13.18 -13.61 -13.29
CA GLY A 92 12.96 -14.62 -14.31
C GLY A 92 11.65 -14.40 -15.08
N ALA A 93 11.55 -14.99 -16.27
CA ALA A 93 10.25 -15.15 -16.91
C ALA A 93 9.31 -15.90 -15.96
N ASP A 94 8.06 -15.43 -15.86
CA ASP A 94 7.02 -15.99 -14.97
C ASP A 94 7.29 -15.86 -13.45
N GLU A 95 8.39 -15.21 -13.05
CA GLU A 95 8.62 -14.91 -11.63
C GLU A 95 7.69 -13.78 -11.17
N GLU A 96 7.03 -13.99 -10.03
CA GLU A 96 6.16 -12.99 -9.43
C GLU A 96 6.97 -11.75 -8.97
N ILE A 97 6.58 -10.58 -9.49
CA ILE A 97 7.12 -9.30 -9.06
C ILE A 97 6.50 -8.91 -7.71
N ARG A 98 7.34 -8.71 -6.71
CA ARG A 98 6.93 -8.45 -5.32
C ARG A 98 7.73 -7.31 -4.72
N TYR A 99 7.05 -6.45 -3.94
CA TYR A 99 7.69 -5.37 -3.19
C TYR A 99 7.25 -5.38 -1.72
N THR A 100 7.89 -4.58 -0.86
CA THR A 100 7.51 -4.49 0.56
C THR A 100 6.42 -3.42 0.79
N TYR A 101 5.34 -3.78 1.48
CA TYR A 101 4.25 -2.85 1.82
C TYR A 101 4.54 -2.07 3.10
N ILE A 102 5.37 -2.63 3.98
CA ILE A 102 5.69 -2.08 5.30
C ILE A 102 6.89 -1.10 5.25
N GLY A 103 7.30 -0.70 4.04
CA GLY A 103 8.52 0.05 3.79
C GLY A 103 9.78 -0.76 4.12
N THR A 104 10.94 -0.23 3.73
CA THR A 104 12.20 -0.62 4.38
C THR A 104 12.18 0.07 5.75
N PRO A 105 12.11 -0.65 6.87
CA PRO A 105 12.00 0.01 8.16
C PRO A 105 13.20 0.95 8.35
N GLY A 106 12.95 2.23 8.57
CA GLY A 106 13.91 3.16 9.18
C GLY A 106 14.10 2.86 10.67
N ILE A 107 14.23 1.58 11.00
CA ILE A 107 14.41 1.05 12.34
C ILE A 107 15.74 0.33 12.29
N ASP A 108 16.65 0.70 13.20
CA ASP A 108 18.02 0.16 13.32
C ASP A 108 18.08 -1.38 13.53
N ALA A 109 16.94 -2.07 13.57
CA ALA A 109 16.82 -3.52 13.60
C ALA A 109 15.67 -4.03 12.71
N PRO A 110 15.89 -5.14 11.97
CA PRO A 110 14.82 -5.79 11.23
C PRO A 110 13.70 -6.26 12.17
N LEU A 111 12.45 -5.96 11.80
CA LEU A 111 11.27 -6.44 12.53
C LEU A 111 11.20 -7.97 12.48
N SER A 112 10.82 -8.64 13.57
CA SER A 112 10.56 -10.09 13.56
C SER A 112 9.37 -10.47 12.67
N ALA A 113 9.30 -11.73 12.24
CA ALA A 113 8.21 -12.26 11.42
C ALA A 113 6.82 -12.00 12.03
N ASP A 114 6.67 -12.17 13.34
CA ASP A 114 5.41 -11.89 14.06
C ASP A 114 5.03 -10.41 13.99
N ARG A 115 6.00 -9.50 14.13
CA ARG A 115 5.75 -8.05 14.01
C ARG A 115 5.39 -7.67 12.58
N ARG A 116 6.08 -8.21 11.57
CA ARG A 116 5.74 -7.99 10.14
C ARG A 116 4.33 -8.49 9.84
N ARG A 117 3.99 -9.72 10.26
CA ARG A 117 2.65 -10.31 10.09
C ARG A 117 1.57 -9.52 10.81
N ALA A 118 1.81 -9.05 12.03
CA ALA A 118 0.85 -8.22 12.76
C ALA A 118 0.55 -6.90 12.04
N LEU A 119 1.57 -6.23 11.47
CA LEU A 119 1.38 -5.02 10.66
C LEU A 119 0.57 -5.30 9.40
N LEU A 120 0.93 -6.36 8.67
CA LEU A 120 0.25 -6.77 7.45
C LEU A 120 -1.19 -7.17 7.70
N GLN A 121 -1.45 -7.94 8.76
CA GLN A 121 -2.79 -8.35 9.14
C GLN A 121 -3.66 -7.15 9.52
N ARG A 122 -3.11 -6.20 10.29
CA ARG A 122 -3.85 -5.01 10.72
C ARG A 122 -4.21 -4.10 9.54
N ARG A 123 -3.35 -3.96 8.54
CA ARG A 123 -3.52 -2.97 7.47
C ARG A 123 -4.06 -3.54 6.15
N TRP A 124 -3.71 -4.78 5.81
CA TRP A 124 -4.11 -5.45 4.56
C TRP A 124 -4.87 -6.76 4.78
N GLY A 125 -4.98 -7.26 6.01
CA GLY A 125 -5.82 -8.41 6.33
C GLY A 125 -5.27 -9.77 5.88
N PHE A 126 -3.95 -9.90 5.69
CA PHE A 126 -3.32 -11.18 5.34
C PHE A 126 -2.06 -11.50 6.19
N TRP A 127 -1.70 -12.78 6.21
CA TRP A 127 -0.46 -13.30 6.78
C TRP A 127 0.60 -13.56 5.71
N CYS A 128 1.80 -12.98 5.86
CA CYS A 128 2.90 -13.21 4.93
C CYS A 128 3.56 -14.59 5.15
N GLY A 129 3.66 -15.35 4.06
CA GLY A 129 4.35 -16.65 3.97
C GLY A 129 5.62 -16.62 3.11
N CYS A 130 6.25 -15.46 2.89
CA CYS A 130 7.50 -15.39 2.14
C CYS A 130 8.63 -16.14 2.84
N SER A 131 9.71 -16.45 2.11
CA SER A 131 10.88 -17.21 2.62
C SER A 131 11.44 -16.62 3.92
N MET A 132 11.60 -15.29 3.99
CA MET A 132 12.10 -14.60 5.19
C MET A 132 11.20 -14.79 6.42
N CYS A 133 9.88 -14.78 6.24
CA CYS A 133 8.94 -15.03 7.35
C CYS A 133 8.80 -16.51 7.69
N ALA A 134 9.17 -17.41 6.77
CA ALA A 134 9.10 -18.85 6.97
C ALA A 134 10.38 -19.42 7.63
N SER A 135 11.50 -18.71 7.52
CA SER A 135 12.80 -19.09 8.08
C SER A 135 13.07 -18.56 9.50
N GLU A 136 12.15 -17.77 10.05
CA GLU A 136 12.17 -17.29 11.45
C GLU A 136 11.17 -18.08 12.29
#